data_AF-A0AAD5V9S7-F1
#
_entry.id   AF-A0AAD5V9S7-F1
#
_cell.length_a   1.000
_cell.length_b   1.000
_cell.length_c   1.000
_cell.angle_alpha   90.00
_cell.angle_beta   90.00
_cell.angle_gamma   90.00
#
_symmetry.space_group_name_H-M   'P 1'
#
loop_
_entity.id
_entity.type
_entity.pdbx_description
1 polymer ?
#
loop_
_entity_poly.entity_id
_entity_poly.type
_entity_poly.pdbx_seq_one_letter_code
_entity_poly.pdbx_strand_id
1 'polypeptide(L)'
;MPDWDSPQEEAINRLSFVKLIHAMAGVYLWEFVTSLHFEWSFISGKKKFTWPMIFYFSGRYCALCCIVTVLVALDSVSEVNCQALYTAVAVFTQLTIGFASINLALRAYVSFDSISPVIGCVAF
;
A
#
# COMPACT_ATOMS: atom_id res chain seq x y z
N MET A 1 28.02 -25.82 3.29
CA MET A 1 26.86 -24.96 3.04
C MET A 1 25.78 -25.35 4.03
N PRO A 2 25.03 -24.41 4.62
CA PRO A 2 23.88 -24.75 5.45
C PRO A 2 22.87 -25.56 4.65
N ASP A 3 22.16 -26.47 5.31
CA ASP A 3 21.07 -27.23 4.71
C ASP A 3 19.78 -26.39 4.76
N TRP A 4 19.48 -25.74 3.64
CA TRP A 4 18.36 -24.79 3.51
C TRP A 4 16.98 -25.45 3.54
N ASP A 5 16.91 -26.77 3.34
CA ASP A 5 15.66 -27.55 3.41
C ASP A 5 15.44 -28.19 4.79
N SER A 6 16.35 -27.94 5.74
CA SER A 6 16.17 -28.48 7.10
C SER A 6 14.99 -27.79 7.81
N PRO A 7 14.12 -28.54 8.51
CA PRO A 7 12.94 -27.98 9.18
C PRO A 7 13.30 -26.97 10.28
N GLN A 8 14.52 -27.02 10.80
CA GLN A 8 15.05 -26.07 11.76
C GLN A 8 15.27 -24.68 11.12
N GLU A 9 15.87 -24.63 9.94
CA GLU A 9 16.09 -23.39 9.21
C GLU A 9 14.75 -22.78 8.73
N GLU A 10 13.80 -23.62 8.30
CA GLU A 10 12.45 -23.16 7.93
C GLU A 10 11.73 -22.49 9.12
N ALA A 11 11.82 -23.08 10.31
CA ALA A 11 11.19 -22.52 11.52
C ALA A 11 11.81 -21.17 11.91
N ILE A 12 13.15 -21.04 11.84
CA ILE A 12 13.86 -19.79 12.12
C ILE A 12 13.47 -18.71 11.10
N ASN A 13 13.40 -19.08 9.82
CA ASN A 13 13.04 -18.16 8.75
C ASN A 13 11.58 -17.69 8.90
N ARG A 14 10.65 -18.61 9.19
CA ARG A 14 9.24 -18.27 9.45
C ARG A 14 9.09 -17.29 10.61
N LEU A 15 9.80 -17.53 11.72
CA LEU A 15 9.73 -16.66 12.89
C LEU A 15 10.33 -15.26 12.61
N SER A 16 11.42 -15.21 11.84
CA SER A 16 12.03 -13.95 11.39
C SER A 16 11.08 -13.16 10.49
N PHE A 17 10.42 -13.85 9.56
CA PHE A 17 9.43 -13.27 8.65
C PHE A 17 8.23 -12.70 9.42
N VAL A 18 7.65 -13.45 10.36
CA VAL A 18 6.51 -12.97 11.18
C VAL A 18 6.88 -11.69 11.94
N LYS A 19 8.05 -11.65 12.56
CA LYS A 19 8.54 -10.45 13.28
C LYS A 19 8.70 -9.25 12.35
N LEU A 20 9.29 -9.45 11.18
CA LEU A 20 9.49 -8.39 10.19
C LEU A 20 8.14 -7.82 9.71
N ILE A 21 7.18 -8.69 9.38
CA ILE A 21 5.87 -8.27 8.91
C ILE A 21 5.11 -7.50 9.99
N HIS A 22 5.16 -7.92 11.25
CA HIS A 22 4.55 -7.18 12.36
C HIS A 22 5.18 -5.80 12.56
N ALA A 23 6.51 -5.68 12.44
CA ALA A 23 7.19 -4.40 12.51
C ALA A 23 6.78 -3.47 11.35
N MET A 24 6.74 -4.00 10.12
CA MET A 24 6.30 -3.24 8.94
C MET A 24 4.82 -2.82 9.04
N ALA A 25 3.96 -3.69 9.54
CA ALA A 25 2.55 -3.38 9.78
C ALA A 25 2.39 -2.26 10.80
N GLY A 26 3.17 -2.29 11.89
CA GLY A 26 3.20 -1.21 12.89
C GLY A 26 3.60 0.13 12.30
N VAL A 27 4.67 0.16 11.49
CA VAL A 27 5.10 1.39 10.79
C VAL A 27 4.02 1.90 9.84
N TYR A 28 3.38 1.02 9.07
CA TYR A 28 2.32 1.42 8.16
C TYR A 28 1.07 1.94 8.91
N LEU A 29 0.68 1.28 10.02
CA LEU A 29 -0.41 1.74 10.86
C LEU A 29 -0.10 3.11 11.49
N TRP A 30 1.14 3.32 11.92
CA TRP A 30 1.59 4.63 12.41
C TRP A 30 1.42 5.71 11.33
N GLU A 31 1.96 5.48 10.13
CA GLU A 31 1.79 6.38 8.98
C GLU A 31 0.31 6.61 8.64
N PHE A 32 -0.52 5.57 8.75
CA PHE A 32 -1.96 5.68 8.50
C PHE A 32 -2.64 6.58 9.54
N VAL A 33 -2.32 6.45 10.83
CA VAL A 33 -2.92 7.25 11.90
C VAL A 33 -2.48 8.71 11.79
N THR A 34 -1.20 8.98 11.57
CA THR A 34 -0.70 10.36 11.43
C THR A 34 -1.29 11.06 10.20
N SER A 35 -1.45 10.31 9.10
CA SER A 35 -2.09 10.77 7.87
C SER A 35 -3.61 10.96 7.99
N LEU A 36 -4.26 10.42 9.02
CA LEU A 36 -5.72 10.48 9.18
C LEU A 36 -6.22 11.91 9.37
N HIS A 37 -5.40 12.78 9.97
CA HIS A 37 -5.70 14.19 10.16
C HIS A 37 -5.95 14.91 8.82
N PHE A 38 -5.21 14.52 7.77
CA PHE A 38 -5.41 15.05 6.43
C PHE A 38 -6.75 14.62 5.85
N GLU A 39 -7.12 13.34 5.99
CA GLU A 39 -8.39 12.80 5.46
C GLU A 39 -9.60 13.40 6.19
N TRP A 40 -9.49 13.55 7.51
CA TRP A 40 -10.51 14.21 8.32
C TRP A 40 -10.79 15.64 7.85
N SER A 41 -9.79 16.33 7.31
CA SER A 41 -9.95 17.68 6.73
C SER A 41 -10.83 17.68 5.46
N PHE A 42 -10.85 16.59 4.67
CA PHE A 42 -11.74 16.43 3.52
C PHE A 42 -13.16 16.06 3.94
N ILE A 43 -13.30 15.16 4.92
CA ILE A 43 -14.60 14.76 5.48
C ILE A 43 -15.27 15.94 6.20
N SER A 44 -14.50 16.74 6.93
CA SER A 44 -14.95 17.96 7.60
C SER A 44 -15.29 19.10 6.61
N GLY A 45 -15.18 18.88 5.30
CA GLY A 45 -15.54 19.86 4.26
C GLY A 45 -14.61 21.07 4.16
N LYS A 46 -13.45 21.05 4.82
CA LYS A 46 -12.48 22.16 4.80
C LYS A 46 -11.70 22.24 3.48
N LYS A 47 -11.67 21.15 2.69
CA LYS A 47 -11.04 21.09 1.37
C LYS A 47 -12.00 20.53 0.31
N LYS A 48 -11.93 21.09 -0.90
CA LYS A 48 -12.73 20.64 -2.06
C LYS A 48 -12.31 19.23 -2.46
N PHE A 49 -13.29 18.33 -2.60
CA PHE A 49 -13.07 16.97 -3.09
C PHE A 49 -12.85 17.01 -4.60
N THR A 50 -11.64 16.70 -5.05
CA THR A 50 -11.30 16.62 -6.48
C THR A 50 -11.33 15.16 -6.94
N TRP A 51 -11.80 14.92 -8.16
CA TRP A 51 -11.94 13.59 -8.76
C TRP A 51 -10.67 12.69 -8.66
N PRO A 52 -9.44 13.22 -8.83
CA PRO A 52 -8.19 12.46 -8.65
C PRO A 52 -8.03 11.83 -7.26
N MET A 53 -8.65 12.39 -6.24
CA MET A 53 -8.45 11.99 -4.85
C MET A 53 -9.09 10.65 -4.52
N ILE A 54 -10.08 10.21 -5.30
CA ILE A 54 -10.72 8.90 -5.14
C ILE A 54 -9.67 7.79 -5.30
N PHE A 55 -8.77 7.89 -6.30
CA PHE A 55 -7.70 6.90 -6.50
C PHE A 55 -6.67 6.92 -5.38
N TYR A 56 -6.42 8.10 -4.78
CA TYR A 56 -5.56 8.23 -3.61
C TYR A 56 -6.13 7.50 -2.40
N PHE A 57 -7.40 7.74 -2.07
CA PHE A 57 -8.08 7.08 -0.96
C PHE A 57 -8.19 5.56 -1.22
N SER A 58 -8.64 5.14 -2.39
CA SER A 58 -8.79 3.72 -2.74
C SER A 58 -7.48 2.95 -2.60
N GLY A 59 -6.36 3.48 -3.10
CA GLY A 59 -5.05 2.83 -2.96
C GLY A 59 -4.62 2.66 -1.51
N ARG A 60 -4.91 3.65 -0.66
CA ARG A 60 -4.59 3.62 0.76
C ARG A 60 -5.44 2.61 1.54
N TYR A 61 -6.74 2.53 1.26
CA TYR A 61 -7.61 1.53 1.89
C TYR A 61 -7.31 0.11 1.40
N CYS A 62 -6.97 -0.08 0.11
CA CYS A 62 -6.50 -1.37 -0.41
C CYS A 62 -5.20 -1.84 0.28
N ALA A 63 -4.26 -0.93 0.53
CA ALA A 63 -3.02 -1.24 1.23
C ALA A 63 -3.26 -1.67 2.69
N LEU A 64 -4.18 -1.00 3.40
CA LEU A 64 -4.62 -1.45 4.72
C LEU A 64 -5.23 -2.85 4.69
N CYS A 65 -6.16 -3.10 3.76
CA CYS A 65 -6.77 -4.42 3.60
C CYS A 65 -5.72 -5.50 3.32
N CYS A 66 -4.68 -5.18 2.53
CA CYS A 66 -3.57 -6.10 2.27
C CYS A 66 -2.82 -6.47 3.57
N ILE A 67 -2.43 -5.46 4.36
CA ILE A 67 -1.69 -5.69 5.61
C ILE A 67 -2.51 -6.50 6.61
N VAL A 68 -3.81 -6.18 6.75
CA VAL A 68 -4.71 -6.96 7.62
C VAL A 68 -4.82 -8.40 7.14
N THR A 69 -4.97 -8.63 5.83
CA THR A 69 -5.05 -9.99 5.27
C THR A 69 -3.76 -10.79 5.53
N VAL A 70 -2.59 -10.16 5.38
CA VAL A 70 -1.29 -10.80 5.64
C VAL A 70 -1.10 -11.10 7.14
N LEU A 71 -1.53 -10.22 8.04
CA LEU A 71 -1.46 -10.50 9.48
C LEU A 71 -2.34 -11.69 9.86
N VAL A 72 -3.57 -11.74 9.35
CA VAL A 72 -4.48 -12.87 9.57
C VAL A 72 -3.88 -14.18 9.02
N ALA A 73 -3.21 -14.12 7.87
CA ALA A 73 -2.54 -15.27 7.27
C ALA A 73 -1.44 -15.88 8.15
N LEU A 74 -0.76 -15.04 8.93
CA LEU A 74 0.36 -15.45 9.76
C LEU A 74 -0.08 -15.91 11.16
N ASP A 75 -1.19 -15.36 11.66
CA ASP A 75 -1.74 -15.66 12.99
C ASP A 75 -2.80 -16.78 12.99
N SER A 76 -3.37 -17.13 11.83
CA SER A 76 -4.38 -18.18 11.73
C SER A 76 -3.85 -19.55 12.14
N VAL A 77 -4.45 -20.14 13.18
CA VAL A 77 -4.14 -21.50 13.70
C VAL A 77 -5.14 -22.57 13.19
N SER A 78 -6.23 -22.15 12.52
CA SER A 78 -7.29 -23.02 11.99
C SER A 78 -7.09 -23.36 10.51
N GLU A 79 -7.72 -24.44 10.02
CA GLU A 79 -7.76 -24.79 8.58
C GLU A 79 -8.43 -23.67 7.76
N VAL A 80 -7.60 -22.83 7.14
CA VAL A 80 -8.03 -21.82 6.15
C VAL A 80 -7.68 -22.30 4.75
N ASN A 81 -8.50 -21.92 3.77
CA ASN A 81 -8.18 -22.14 2.37
C ASN A 81 -6.98 -21.26 1.97
N CYS A 82 -5.77 -21.82 2.02
CA CYS A 82 -4.53 -21.13 1.65
C CYS A 82 -4.63 -20.48 0.27
N GLN A 83 -5.24 -21.18 -0.70
CA GLN A 83 -5.42 -20.66 -2.06
C GLN A 83 -6.22 -19.35 -2.10
N ALA A 84 -7.35 -19.30 -1.38
CA ALA A 84 -8.21 -18.12 -1.35
C ALA A 84 -7.51 -16.94 -0.66
N LEU A 85 -6.81 -17.23 0.44
CA LEU A 85 -6.10 -16.21 1.21
C LEU A 85 -4.93 -15.63 0.40
N TYR A 86 -4.11 -16.46 -0.24
CA TYR A 86 -3.00 -15.99 -1.09
C TYR A 86 -3.52 -15.21 -2.30
N THR A 87 -4.63 -15.62 -2.90
CA THR A 87 -5.27 -14.89 -4.00
C THR A 87 -5.76 -13.51 -3.53
N ALA A 88 -6.36 -13.42 -2.34
CA ALA A 88 -6.81 -12.16 -1.77
C ALA A 88 -5.63 -11.19 -1.55
N VAL A 89 -4.54 -11.67 -0.94
CA VAL A 89 -3.32 -10.87 -0.75
C VAL A 89 -2.77 -10.39 -2.09
N ALA A 90 -2.71 -11.27 -3.10
CA ALA A 90 -2.23 -10.91 -4.42
C ALA A 90 -3.09 -9.81 -5.07
N VAL A 91 -4.42 -9.94 -5.04
CA VAL A 91 -5.34 -8.96 -5.62
C VAL A 91 -5.20 -7.60 -4.93
N PHE A 92 -5.23 -7.53 -3.60
CA PHE A 92 -5.10 -6.26 -2.88
C PHE A 92 -3.74 -5.60 -3.10
N THR A 93 -2.68 -6.39 -3.21
CA THR A 93 -1.33 -5.88 -3.50
C THR A 93 -1.27 -5.27 -4.90
N GLN A 94 -1.78 -5.98 -5.91
CA GLN A 94 -1.79 -5.48 -7.30
C GLN A 94 -2.66 -4.23 -7.47
N LEU A 95 -3.82 -4.18 -6.79
CA LEU A 95 -4.66 -2.97 -6.77
C LEU A 95 -3.93 -1.79 -6.15
N THR A 96 -3.26 -2.00 -5.01
CA THR A 96 -2.46 -0.96 -4.34
C THR A 96 -1.38 -0.38 -5.27
N ILE A 97 -0.64 -1.24 -5.96
CA ILE A 97 0.41 -0.83 -6.91
C ILE A 97 -0.20 -0.06 -8.09
N GLY A 98 -1.34 -0.51 -8.61
CA GLY A 98 -2.06 0.16 -9.70
C GLY A 98 -2.51 1.57 -9.30
N PHE A 99 -3.12 1.73 -8.12
CA PHE A 99 -3.53 3.04 -7.62
C PHE A 99 -2.34 3.96 -7.32
N ALA A 100 -1.24 3.45 -6.78
CA ALA A 100 -0.02 4.22 -6.57
C ALA A 100 0.55 4.75 -7.90
N SER A 101 0.54 3.93 -8.95
CA SER A 101 1.00 4.29 -10.28
C SER A 101 0.15 5.40 -10.91
N ILE A 102 -1.18 5.32 -10.77
CA ILE A 102 -2.10 6.36 -11.24
C ILE A 102 -1.85 7.68 -10.50
N ASN A 103 -1.66 7.63 -9.18
CA ASN A 103 -1.37 8.84 -8.38
C ASN A 103 -0.06 9.51 -8.81
N LEU A 104 0.98 8.73 -9.12
CA LEU A 104 2.24 9.25 -9.63
C LEU A 104 2.07 9.87 -11.03
N ALA A 105 1.33 9.21 -11.92
CA ALA A 105 1.06 9.72 -13.27
C ALA A 105 0.27 11.03 -13.25
N LEU A 106 -0.75 11.14 -12.39
CA LEU A 106 -1.54 12.36 -12.22
C LEU A 106 -0.68 13.52 -11.70
N ARG A 107 0.25 13.24 -10.76
CA ARG A 107 1.20 14.25 -10.30
C ARG A 107 2.12 14.71 -11.43
N ALA A 108 2.65 13.78 -12.23
CA ALA A 108 3.51 14.10 -13.36
C ALA A 108 2.77 14.97 -14.40
N TYR A 109 1.53 14.63 -14.73
CA TYR A 109 0.71 15.39 -15.68
C TYR A 109 0.54 16.86 -15.24
N VAL A 110 0.21 17.12 -13.98
CA VAL A 110 0.06 18.49 -13.45
C VAL A 110 1.38 19.25 -13.51
N SER A 111 2.51 18.60 -13.25
CA SER A 111 3.83 19.24 -13.37
C SER A 111 4.15 19.60 -14.83
N PHE A 112 3.81 18.75 -15.80
CA PHE A 112 4.01 19.05 -17.22
C PHE A 112 3.11 20.18 -17.72
N ASP A 113 1.83 20.18 -17.32
CA ASP A 113 0.89 21.24 -17.69
C ASP A 113 1.35 22.62 -17.18
N SER A 114 1.84 22.68 -15.94
CA SER A 114 2.36 23.91 -15.35
C SER A 114 3.63 24.45 -16.04
N ILE A 115 4.42 23.60 -16.70
CA ILE A 115 5.69 23.97 -17.33
C ILE A 115 5.55 24.13 -18.86
N SER A 116 4.52 23.54 -19.47
CA SER A 116 4.19 23.67 -20.89
C SER A 116 4.20 25.12 -21.42
N PRO A 117 3.60 26.12 -20.74
CA PRO A 117 3.68 27.51 -21.21
C PRO A 117 5.10 28.10 -21.16
N VAL A 118 5.97 27.64 -20.27
CA VAL A 118 7.36 28.12 -20.16
C VAL A 118 8.24 27.55 -21.28
N ILE A 119 8.06 26.27 -21.64
CA ILE A 119 8.78 25.64 -22.77
C ILE A 119 8.35 26.29 -24.10
N GLY A 120 7.06 26.61 -24.25
CA GLY A 120 6.56 27.35 -25.41
C GLY A 120 7.14 28.77 -25.56
N CYS A 121 7.46 29.44 -24.44
CA CYS A 121 8.10 30.77 -24.45
C CYS A 121 9.61 30.75 -24.74
N VAL A 122 10.32 29.65 -24.46
CA VAL A 122 11.77 29.54 -24.77
C VAL A 122 12.01 29.13 -26.23
N ALA A 123 10.98 28.66 -26.93
CA ALA A 123 11.03 28.26 -28.33
C ALA A 123 10.75 29.40 -29.34
N PHE A 124 10.64 30.66 -28.90
CA PHE A 124 10.47 31.84 -29.75
C PHE A 124 11.58 32.86 -29.57
#